data_AF-A0A8C6WJ20-F1
#
_entry.id   AF-A0A8C6WJ20-F1
#
_cell.length_a   1.000
_cell.length_b   1.000
_cell.length_c   1.000
_cell.angle_alpha   90.00
_cell.angle_beta   90.00
_cell.angle_gamma   90.00
#
_symmetry.space_group_name_H-M   'P 1'
#
loop_
_entity.id
_entity.type
_entity.pdbx_description
1 polymer ?
#
loop_
_entity_poly.entity_id
_entity_poly.type
_entity_poly.pdbx_seq_one_letter_code
_entity_poly.pdbx_strand_id
1 'polypeptide(L)'
;QSDPSAPVFATGGDMLDFLVQSGDISDRDGLLATWFHRANGKEELNRALASDAMILEADITLQGYGTPNQKPIPIMAHPPNVTSDNTLDEWLDAVLESRKGIKLDFKSLASVGLSLDLLLQKNSTRGINRPVWLNADILKDPLVPGFLVQEKFPEVTLSLGWVITFPIQSLFVRKGWPHISWLLSQSPRFSLTLWQGAIHPSVDDLLFVRDNSHPARVYYDIYEPTLSQFKQAVGKTSLQHQV
;
A
#
# COMPACT_ATOMS: atom_id res chain seq x y z
N GLN A 1 -9.44 27.61 -4.33
CA GLN A 1 -10.42 27.60 -3.23
C GLN A 1 -10.73 26.14 -2.97
N SER A 2 -10.30 25.62 -1.82
CA SER A 2 -10.62 24.26 -1.38
C SER A 2 -12.07 24.22 -0.90
N ASP A 3 -12.82 23.22 -1.34
CA ASP A 3 -14.19 22.95 -0.92
C ASP A 3 -14.20 22.56 0.58
N PRO A 4 -14.92 23.31 1.45
CA PRO A 4 -14.99 23.05 2.89
C PRO A 4 -15.81 21.80 3.28
N SER A 5 -16.32 21.04 2.31
CA SER A 5 -17.18 19.87 2.54
C SER A 5 -16.52 18.50 2.33
N ALA A 6 -15.26 18.45 1.87
CA ALA A 6 -14.55 17.18 1.76
C ALA A 6 -14.33 16.58 3.16
N PRO A 7 -14.84 15.37 3.46
CA PRO A 7 -14.60 14.74 4.75
C PRO A 7 -13.10 14.64 4.98
N VAL A 8 -12.64 15.17 6.11
CA VAL A 8 -11.24 15.02 6.55
C VAL A 8 -11.05 13.54 6.87
N PHE A 9 -10.46 12.81 5.92
CA PHE A 9 -10.17 11.40 6.12
C PHE A 9 -8.90 11.25 6.93
N ALA A 10 -8.97 10.55 8.06
CA ALA A 10 -7.81 10.36 8.92
C ALA A 10 -6.72 9.55 8.21
N THR A 11 -5.46 9.90 8.42
CA THR A 11 -4.28 9.10 8.00
C THR A 11 -4.36 7.65 8.47
N GLY A 12 -5.01 7.44 9.62
CA GLY A 12 -5.32 6.17 10.27
C GLY A 12 -6.47 5.34 9.65
N GLY A 13 -7.22 5.88 8.69
CA GLY A 13 -8.46 5.26 8.21
C GLY A 13 -8.26 4.11 7.22
N ASP A 14 -9.35 3.40 6.92
CA ASP A 14 -9.35 2.24 6.02
C ASP A 14 -9.27 2.66 4.54
N MET A 15 -8.43 1.97 3.75
CA MET A 15 -8.22 2.32 2.34
C MET A 15 -9.49 2.15 1.51
N LEU A 16 -10.28 1.09 1.74
CA LEU A 16 -11.51 0.89 0.98
C LEU A 16 -12.59 1.89 1.39
N ASP A 17 -12.68 2.25 2.68
CA ASP A 17 -13.58 3.32 3.10
C ASP A 17 -13.23 4.65 2.43
N PHE A 18 -11.94 5.00 2.34
CA PHE A 18 -11.48 6.18 1.62
C PHE A 18 -11.88 6.15 0.14
N LEU A 19 -11.65 5.03 -0.54
CA LEU A 19 -11.95 4.89 -1.97
C LEU A 19 -13.46 4.90 -2.26
N VAL A 20 -14.27 4.31 -1.37
CA VAL A 20 -15.75 4.38 -1.47
C VAL A 20 -16.23 5.81 -1.24
N GLN A 21 -15.76 6.48 -0.19
CA GLN A 21 -16.14 7.87 0.12
C GLN A 21 -15.69 8.84 -0.98
N SER A 22 -14.57 8.56 -1.64
CA SER A 22 -14.05 9.35 -2.76
C SER A 22 -14.75 9.05 -4.09
N GLY A 23 -15.64 8.04 -4.12
CA GLY A 23 -16.36 7.62 -5.33
C GLY A 23 -15.51 6.86 -6.35
N ASP A 24 -14.31 6.42 -5.97
CA ASP A 24 -13.39 5.71 -6.86
C ASP A 24 -13.77 4.23 -7.03
N ILE A 25 -14.41 3.62 -6.01
CA ILE A 25 -14.97 2.26 -6.07
C ILE A 25 -16.41 2.23 -5.54
N SER A 26 -17.21 1.28 -6.04
CA SER A 26 -18.64 1.19 -5.70
C SER A 26 -18.93 0.43 -4.40
N ASP A 27 -18.00 -0.40 -3.93
CA ASP A 27 -18.15 -1.22 -2.73
C ASP A 27 -16.78 -1.54 -2.11
N ARG A 28 -16.78 -2.01 -0.87
CA ARG A 28 -15.58 -2.43 -0.13
C ARG A 28 -15.05 -3.78 -0.63
N ASP A 29 -14.52 -3.78 -1.86
CA ASP A 29 -13.86 -4.93 -2.47
C ASP A 29 -12.44 -4.54 -2.90
N GLY A 30 -11.43 -5.20 -2.30
CA GLY A 30 -10.03 -4.92 -2.60
C GLY A 30 -9.58 -5.28 -4.01
N LEU A 31 -10.40 -5.98 -4.79
CA LEU A 31 -10.20 -6.20 -6.23
C LEU A 31 -10.54 -4.96 -7.07
N LEU A 32 -11.41 -4.07 -6.59
CA LEU A 32 -11.76 -2.83 -7.27
C LEU A 32 -10.67 -1.77 -7.12
N ALA A 33 -9.94 -1.80 -5.99
CA ALA A 33 -8.80 -0.93 -5.77
C ALA A 33 -7.69 -1.21 -6.80
N THR A 34 -7.18 -0.15 -7.43
CA THR A 34 -6.08 -0.22 -8.39
C THR A 34 -4.83 0.47 -7.86
N TRP A 35 -3.68 -0.02 -8.31
CA TRP A 35 -2.39 0.35 -7.77
C TRP A 35 -1.46 0.82 -8.88
N PHE A 36 -0.62 1.82 -8.59
CA PHE A 36 0.57 2.11 -9.36
C PHE A 36 1.77 1.78 -8.50
N HIS A 37 2.63 0.90 -9.00
CA HIS A 37 3.73 0.34 -8.23
C HIS A 37 5.02 1.06 -8.53
N ARG A 38 5.88 1.17 -7.52
CA ARG A 38 7.23 1.74 -7.63
C ARG A 38 7.20 3.12 -8.28
N ALA A 39 6.30 3.98 -7.82
CA ALA A 39 6.21 5.38 -8.25
C ALA A 39 7.38 6.21 -7.71
N ASN A 40 8.61 5.72 -7.90
CA ASN A 40 9.80 6.18 -7.18
C ASN A 40 10.35 7.47 -7.80
N GLY A 41 10.80 7.42 -9.05
CA GLY A 41 11.37 8.57 -9.75
C GLY A 41 10.31 9.60 -10.15
N LYS A 42 10.74 10.81 -10.50
CA LYS A 42 9.82 11.89 -10.90
C LYS A 42 9.01 11.54 -12.15
N GLU A 43 9.61 10.81 -13.09
CA GLU A 43 8.93 10.35 -14.29
C GLU A 43 7.82 9.32 -13.96
N GLU A 44 8.14 8.31 -13.14
CA GLU A 44 7.17 7.31 -12.68
C GLU A 44 6.03 7.96 -11.91
N LEU A 45 6.35 8.88 -11.00
CA LEU A 45 5.36 9.60 -10.21
C LEU A 45 4.42 10.42 -11.10
N ASN A 46 4.93 11.14 -12.10
CA ASN A 46 4.09 11.90 -13.03
C ASN A 46 3.15 10.99 -13.83
N ARG A 47 3.65 9.82 -14.29
CA ARG A 47 2.79 8.81 -14.94
C ARG A 47 1.72 8.28 -14.00
N ALA A 48 2.07 8.05 -12.74
CA ALA A 48 1.18 7.54 -11.72
C ALA A 48 0.04 8.52 -11.41
N LEU A 49 0.38 9.80 -11.23
CA LEU A 49 -0.57 10.89 -10.97
C LEU A 49 -1.55 11.08 -12.14
N ALA A 50 -1.08 10.92 -13.38
CA ALA A 50 -1.89 11.04 -14.58
C ALA A 50 -2.75 9.79 -14.91
N SER A 51 -2.49 8.66 -14.24
CA SER A 51 -3.20 7.40 -14.50
C SER A 51 -4.49 7.26 -13.70
N ASP A 52 -5.29 6.24 -14.02
CA ASP A 52 -6.50 5.86 -13.26
C ASP A 52 -6.19 5.06 -11.98
N ALA A 53 -4.92 4.78 -11.67
CA ALA A 53 -4.54 4.05 -10.48
C ALA A 53 -5.02 4.79 -9.22
N MET A 54 -5.61 4.11 -8.25
CA MET A 54 -6.19 4.75 -7.07
C MET A 54 -5.18 4.95 -5.94
N ILE A 55 -4.22 4.03 -5.82
CA ILE A 55 -3.23 4.00 -4.74
C ILE A 55 -1.84 4.01 -5.35
N LEU A 56 -0.96 4.87 -4.83
CA LEU A 56 0.44 4.92 -5.22
C LEU A 56 1.28 4.18 -4.19
N GLU A 57 1.98 3.15 -4.64
CA GLU A 57 3.01 2.46 -3.88
C GLU A 57 4.39 2.96 -4.34
N ALA A 58 5.27 3.22 -3.37
CA ALA A 58 6.64 3.61 -3.65
C ALA A 58 7.59 3.21 -2.52
N ASP A 59 8.81 2.86 -2.92
CA ASP A 59 9.85 2.30 -2.06
C ASP A 59 10.66 3.41 -1.39
N ILE A 60 11.01 3.24 -0.11
CA ILE A 60 11.80 4.22 0.65
C ILE A 60 13.11 3.61 1.13
N THR A 61 14.20 4.34 0.92
CA THR A 61 15.49 4.11 1.58
C THR A 61 16.20 5.44 1.87
N LEU A 62 17.47 5.41 2.27
CA LEU A 62 18.29 6.60 2.45
C LEU A 62 19.17 6.87 1.23
N GLN A 63 19.41 8.16 0.94
CA GLN A 63 20.40 8.58 -0.04
C GLN A 63 21.77 8.00 0.34
N GLY A 64 22.39 7.25 -0.58
CA GLY A 64 23.65 6.55 -0.39
C GLY A 64 23.59 5.40 0.62
N TYR A 65 22.41 4.81 0.90
CA TYR A 65 22.25 3.74 1.88
C TYR A 65 23.29 2.61 1.72
N GLY A 66 23.95 2.25 2.82
CA GLY A 66 24.99 1.20 2.82
C GLY A 66 26.32 1.59 2.18
N THR A 67 26.51 2.87 1.82
CA THR A 67 27.78 3.40 1.28
C THR A 67 28.42 4.41 2.24
N PRO A 68 29.72 4.73 2.08
CA PRO A 68 30.36 5.81 2.84
C PRO A 68 29.72 7.19 2.64
N ASN A 69 28.94 7.38 1.57
CA ASN A 69 28.27 8.63 1.22
C ASN A 69 26.81 8.69 1.71
N GLN A 70 26.41 7.81 2.64
CA GLN A 70 25.05 7.79 3.18
C GLN A 70 24.69 9.13 3.83
N LYS A 71 23.50 9.66 3.51
CA LYS A 71 22.94 10.87 4.09
C LYS A 71 21.60 10.54 4.78
N PRO A 72 21.22 11.26 5.84
CA PRO A 72 19.94 11.09 6.53
C PRO A 72 18.79 11.75 5.74
N ILE A 73 18.68 11.42 4.45
CA ILE A 73 17.67 11.97 3.53
C ILE A 73 16.89 10.78 2.98
N PRO A 74 15.61 10.60 3.38
CA PRO A 74 14.73 9.61 2.79
C PRO A 74 14.49 9.92 1.31
N ILE A 75 14.70 8.91 0.47
CA ILE A 75 14.51 8.99 -0.97
C ILE A 75 13.61 7.87 -1.45
N MET A 76 12.94 8.10 -2.58
CA MET A 76 12.11 7.10 -3.21
C MET A 76 12.98 6.18 -4.06
N ALA A 77 13.37 5.01 -3.53
CA ALA A 77 14.22 4.05 -4.23
C ALA A 77 14.13 2.63 -3.66
N HIS A 78 14.17 1.65 -4.58
CA HIS A 78 14.31 0.22 -4.28
C HIS A 78 15.76 -0.25 -4.53
N PRO A 79 16.39 -1.03 -3.63
CA PRO A 79 17.69 -1.64 -3.87
C PRO A 79 17.76 -2.43 -5.21
N PRO A 80 18.87 -2.42 -5.95
CA PRO A 80 20.20 -1.91 -5.56
C PRO A 80 20.35 -0.39 -5.70
N ASN A 81 19.33 0.34 -6.13
CA ASN A 81 19.40 1.79 -6.24
C ASN A 81 19.44 2.41 -4.83
N VAL A 82 20.47 3.21 -4.59
CA VAL A 82 20.68 3.95 -3.32
C VAL A 82 20.68 5.46 -3.57
N THR A 83 20.24 5.88 -4.75
CA THR A 83 20.09 7.29 -5.14
C THR A 83 18.80 7.44 -5.92
N SER A 84 18.15 8.60 -5.82
CA SER A 84 16.93 8.92 -6.56
C SER A 84 16.94 10.39 -6.97
N ASP A 85 16.21 10.73 -8.03
CA ASP A 85 15.90 12.11 -8.42
C ASP A 85 14.71 12.69 -7.64
N ASN A 86 14.12 11.88 -6.75
CA ASN A 86 12.94 12.20 -5.97
C ASN A 86 13.16 11.85 -4.49
N THR A 87 13.16 12.87 -3.64
CA THR A 87 13.13 12.69 -2.19
C THR A 87 11.72 12.32 -1.73
N LEU A 88 11.58 11.73 -0.52
CA LEU A 88 10.25 11.50 0.06
C LEU A 88 9.47 12.81 0.24
N ASP A 89 10.17 13.89 0.58
CA ASP A 89 9.56 15.21 0.79
C ASP A 89 8.90 15.74 -0.49
N GLU A 90 9.65 15.74 -1.60
CA GLU A 90 9.15 16.13 -2.93
C GLU A 90 8.03 15.19 -3.41
N TRP A 91 8.17 13.88 -3.17
CA TRP A 91 7.16 12.90 -3.53
C TRP A 91 5.84 13.15 -2.78
N LEU A 92 5.91 13.38 -1.46
CA LEU A 92 4.74 13.69 -0.65
C LEU A 92 4.07 14.98 -1.10
N ASP A 93 4.82 16.02 -1.42
CA ASP A 93 4.24 17.27 -1.93
C ASP A 93 3.42 17.03 -3.19
N ALA A 94 3.96 16.30 -4.16
CA ALA A 94 3.26 16.00 -5.41
C ALA A 94 2.03 15.08 -5.19
N VAL A 95 2.15 14.04 -4.36
CA VAL A 95 1.03 13.10 -4.16
C VAL A 95 -0.09 13.73 -3.34
N LEU A 96 0.23 14.56 -2.36
CA LEU A 96 -0.79 15.21 -1.54
C LEU A 96 -1.60 16.26 -2.33
N GLU A 97 -1.13 16.74 -3.49
CA GLU A 97 -1.93 17.55 -4.44
C GLU A 97 -2.96 16.73 -5.22
N SER A 98 -2.88 15.40 -5.18
CA SER A 98 -3.83 14.50 -5.85
C SER A 98 -4.91 13.97 -4.89
N ARG A 99 -5.74 13.02 -5.34
CA ARG A 99 -6.64 12.21 -4.48
C ARG A 99 -6.13 10.79 -4.21
N LYS A 100 -4.90 10.46 -4.64
CA LYS A 100 -4.40 9.08 -4.58
C LYS A 100 -4.13 8.65 -3.14
N GLY A 101 -4.47 7.40 -2.81
CA GLY A 101 -4.04 6.75 -1.57
C GLY A 101 -2.52 6.53 -1.57
N ILE A 102 -1.92 6.38 -0.38
CA ILE A 102 -0.46 6.27 -0.23
C ILE A 102 -0.09 4.93 0.43
N LYS A 103 0.85 4.21 -0.18
CA LYS A 103 1.56 3.07 0.42
C LYS A 103 3.07 3.29 0.32
N LEU A 104 3.74 3.45 1.45
CA LEU A 104 5.18 3.64 1.55
C LEU A 104 5.83 2.32 1.92
N ASP A 105 6.67 1.77 1.04
CA ASP A 105 7.36 0.50 1.25
C ASP A 105 8.82 0.71 1.68
N PHE A 106 9.08 0.64 2.98
CA PHE A 106 10.39 0.85 3.56
C PHE A 106 11.33 -0.33 3.26
N LYS A 107 12.52 -0.01 2.73
CA LYS A 107 13.62 -0.96 2.46
C LYS A 107 14.78 -0.84 3.45
N SER A 108 14.65 0.06 4.42
CA SER A 108 15.71 0.38 5.39
C SER A 108 15.11 0.91 6.69
N LEU A 109 15.52 0.33 7.84
CA LEU A 109 15.01 0.73 9.16
C LEU A 109 15.46 2.15 9.49
N ALA A 110 16.65 2.51 9.03
CA ALA A 110 17.24 3.83 9.22
C ALA A 110 16.42 4.95 8.54
N SER A 111 15.59 4.61 7.55
CA SER A 111 14.72 5.59 6.86
C SER A 111 13.37 5.81 7.55
N VAL A 112 12.92 4.89 8.42
CA VAL A 112 11.58 4.94 9.03
C VAL A 112 11.40 6.20 9.87
N GLY A 113 12.27 6.41 10.86
CA GLY A 113 12.14 7.54 11.78
C GLY A 113 12.14 8.91 11.09
N LEU A 114 13.01 9.08 10.09
CA LEU A 114 13.11 10.32 9.30
C LEU A 114 11.88 10.54 8.41
N SER A 115 11.30 9.45 7.88
CA SER A 115 10.10 9.53 7.04
C SER A 115 8.86 9.86 7.85
N LEU A 116 8.77 9.37 9.09
CA LEU A 116 7.71 9.76 10.02
C LEU A 116 7.79 11.23 10.39
N ASP A 117 8.99 11.75 10.64
CA ASP A 117 9.19 13.17 10.95
C ASP A 117 8.68 14.05 9.78
N LEU A 118 8.91 13.63 8.52
CA LEU A 118 8.36 14.30 7.33
C LEU A 118 6.82 14.18 7.26
N LEU A 119 6.25 13.00 7.48
CA LEU A 119 4.79 12.82 7.48
C LEU A 119 4.10 13.65 8.56
N LEU A 120 4.66 13.70 9.77
CA LEU A 120 4.24 14.58 10.87
C LEU A 120 4.23 16.04 10.46
N GLN A 121 5.33 16.48 9.84
CA GLN A 121 5.48 17.84 9.35
C GLN A 121 4.42 18.16 8.28
N LYS A 122 4.21 17.30 7.29
CA LYS A 122 3.18 17.49 6.25
C LYS A 122 1.78 17.52 6.86
N ASN A 123 1.48 16.61 7.79
CA ASN A 123 0.18 16.59 8.45
C ASN A 123 -0.07 17.86 9.26
N SER A 124 0.94 18.35 9.98
CA SER A 124 0.83 19.57 10.79
C SER A 124 0.71 20.85 9.96
N THR A 125 1.31 20.88 8.76
CA THR A 125 1.38 22.10 7.93
C THR A 125 0.20 22.26 6.98
N ARG A 126 -0.30 21.18 6.40
CA ARG A 126 -1.39 21.20 5.39
C ARG A 126 -2.53 20.22 5.67
N GLY A 127 -2.36 19.31 6.64
CA GLY A 127 -3.25 18.17 6.84
C GLY A 127 -3.03 17.08 5.77
N ILE A 128 -3.10 15.82 6.19
CA ILE A 128 -3.17 14.67 5.28
C ILE A 128 -4.58 14.09 5.40
N ASN A 129 -5.37 14.26 4.35
CA ASN A 129 -6.79 13.90 4.30
C ASN A 129 -7.05 12.56 3.60
N ARG A 130 -6.18 11.57 3.81
CA ARG A 130 -6.21 10.26 3.15
C ARG A 130 -5.41 9.24 3.95
N PRO A 131 -5.67 7.94 3.78
CA PRO A 131 -4.90 6.92 4.45
C PRO A 131 -3.46 6.87 3.93
N VAL A 132 -2.51 6.72 4.84
CA VAL A 132 -1.09 6.49 4.56
C VAL A 132 -0.71 5.15 5.14
N TRP A 133 -0.46 4.18 4.28
CA TRP A 133 -0.01 2.85 4.67
C TRP A 133 1.50 2.80 4.70
N LEU A 134 2.07 2.36 5.83
CA LEU A 134 3.49 2.12 5.97
C LEU A 134 3.74 0.60 5.93
N ASN A 135 4.32 0.10 4.84
CA ASN A 135 4.79 -1.27 4.68
C ASN A 135 6.29 -1.34 4.91
N ALA A 136 6.79 -2.40 5.55
CA ALA A 136 8.20 -2.50 5.93
C ALA A 136 8.80 -3.83 5.46
N ASP A 137 9.44 -3.83 4.30
CA ASP A 137 10.28 -4.92 3.80
C ASP A 137 11.71 -4.81 4.38
N ILE A 138 11.80 -4.79 5.72
CA ILE A 138 13.02 -4.39 6.45
C ILE A 138 13.58 -5.48 7.39
N LEU A 139 13.30 -6.76 7.13
CA LEU A 139 13.81 -7.97 7.86
C LEU A 139 12.83 -8.63 8.85
N LYS A 140 13.22 -9.87 9.21
CA LYS A 140 12.51 -10.99 9.87
C LYS A 140 11.70 -10.73 11.15
N ASP A 141 11.72 -9.53 11.73
CA ASP A 141 11.07 -9.26 13.02
C ASP A 141 10.16 -8.01 12.98
N PRO A 142 8.83 -8.19 12.96
CA PRO A 142 7.85 -7.11 12.84
C PRO A 142 7.70 -6.23 14.10
N LEU A 143 8.38 -6.54 15.22
CA LEU A 143 8.18 -5.83 16.49
C LEU A 143 8.91 -4.47 16.59
N VAL A 144 10.07 -4.32 15.95
CA VAL A 144 10.93 -3.12 16.10
C VAL A 144 10.37 -1.87 15.40
N PRO A 145 9.83 -1.94 14.17
CA PRO A 145 9.25 -0.76 13.51
C PRO A 145 7.99 -0.24 14.20
N GLY A 146 7.22 -1.12 14.87
CA GLY A 146 5.94 -0.76 15.49
C GLY A 146 6.06 0.16 16.68
N PHE A 147 7.04 -0.10 17.54
CA PHE A 147 7.31 0.74 18.70
C PHE A 147 7.74 2.15 18.28
N LEU A 148 8.67 2.25 17.32
CA LEU A 148 9.22 3.53 16.87
C LEU A 148 8.16 4.43 16.22
N VAL A 149 7.23 3.84 15.50
CA VAL A 149 6.20 4.61 14.81
C VAL A 149 5.03 4.98 15.75
N GLN A 150 4.65 4.11 16.68
CA GLN A 150 3.65 4.46 17.70
C GLN A 150 4.13 5.56 18.65
N GLU A 151 5.44 5.62 18.96
CA GLU A 151 6.03 6.67 19.78
C GLU A 151 6.04 8.04 19.07
N LYS A 152 6.37 8.05 17.77
CA LYS A 152 6.53 9.29 17.01
C LYS A 152 5.25 9.81 16.36
N PHE A 153 4.43 8.94 15.76
CA PHE A 153 3.29 9.38 14.97
C PHE A 153 2.04 8.51 15.21
N PRO A 154 1.30 8.74 16.32
CA PRO A 154 0.19 7.88 16.72
C PRO A 154 -1.03 7.93 15.79
N GLU A 155 -1.15 8.94 14.92
CA GLU A 155 -2.27 9.10 13.98
C GLU A 155 -2.01 8.49 12.59
N VAL A 156 -0.85 7.87 12.33
CA VAL A 156 -0.55 7.22 11.04
C VAL A 156 -0.95 5.75 11.04
N THR A 157 -1.45 5.24 9.91
CA THR A 157 -1.58 3.80 9.71
C THR A 157 -0.19 3.18 9.47
N LEU A 158 0.47 2.83 10.57
CA LEU A 158 1.36 1.68 10.57
C LEU A 158 0.59 0.46 10.08
N SER A 159 1.17 -0.35 9.20
CA SER A 159 0.69 -1.73 9.03
C SER A 159 1.07 -2.61 10.24
N LEU A 160 0.88 -2.11 11.47
CA LEU A 160 1.10 -2.80 12.75
C LEU A 160 -0.13 -2.63 13.67
N GLY A 161 -1.32 -2.91 13.11
CA GLY A 161 -2.66 -2.65 13.66
C GLY A 161 -3.05 -1.24 13.25
N TRP A 162 -4.14 -0.94 12.55
CA TRP A 162 -5.54 -1.12 12.98
C TRP A 162 -6.44 -1.70 11.85
N VAL A 163 -5.87 -1.99 10.68
CA VAL A 163 -6.21 -3.11 9.78
C VAL A 163 -4.86 -3.77 9.44
N ILE A 164 -4.54 -4.93 10.02
CA ILE A 164 -3.24 -5.58 9.78
C ILE A 164 -3.31 -6.23 8.40
N THR A 165 -2.72 -5.61 7.39
CA THR A 165 -2.53 -6.28 6.10
C THR A 165 -1.22 -7.05 6.10
N PHE A 166 -1.28 -8.36 5.86
CA PHE A 166 -0.11 -9.20 5.72
C PHE A 166 0.30 -9.24 4.24
N PRO A 167 1.49 -8.74 3.87
CA PRO A 167 1.98 -8.86 2.51
C PRO A 167 2.40 -10.31 2.26
N ILE A 168 1.69 -11.00 1.37
CA ILE A 168 1.97 -12.38 0.99
C ILE A 168 2.26 -12.41 -0.51
N GLN A 169 3.39 -13.00 -0.89
CA GLN A 169 3.68 -13.21 -2.30
C GLN A 169 2.64 -14.17 -2.89
N SER A 170 1.97 -13.73 -3.95
CA SER A 170 0.83 -14.44 -4.56
C SER A 170 1.15 -15.88 -4.95
N LEU A 171 2.39 -16.17 -5.34
CA LEU A 171 2.88 -17.53 -5.65
C LEU A 171 2.73 -18.53 -4.51
N PHE A 172 2.83 -18.08 -3.25
CA PHE A 172 2.82 -18.96 -2.08
C PHE A 172 1.45 -19.05 -1.40
N VAL A 173 0.48 -18.23 -1.82
CA VAL A 173 -0.76 -18.06 -1.08
C VAL A 173 -1.58 -19.35 -0.96
N ARG A 174 -1.68 -20.14 -2.04
CA ARG A 174 -2.42 -21.41 -2.00
C ARG A 174 -1.75 -22.42 -1.07
N LYS A 175 -0.43 -22.57 -1.18
CA LYS A 175 0.33 -23.52 -0.34
C LYS A 175 0.31 -23.13 1.13
N GLY A 176 0.35 -21.83 1.42
CA GLY A 176 0.28 -21.29 2.78
C GLY A 176 -1.14 -21.19 3.35
N TRP A 177 -2.18 -21.49 2.56
CA TRP A 177 -3.56 -21.14 2.89
C TRP A 177 -4.06 -21.60 4.27
N PRO A 178 -3.76 -22.81 4.78
CA PRO A 178 -4.20 -23.19 6.12
C PRO A 178 -3.70 -22.24 7.22
N HIS A 179 -2.48 -21.73 7.09
CA HIS A 179 -1.90 -20.79 8.05
C HIS A 179 -2.44 -19.37 7.84
N ILE A 180 -2.63 -18.97 6.58
CA ILE A 180 -3.15 -17.66 6.21
C ILE A 180 -4.62 -17.51 6.63
N SER A 181 -5.44 -18.52 6.36
CA SER A 181 -6.85 -18.54 6.77
C SER A 181 -6.99 -18.58 8.30
N TRP A 182 -6.16 -19.36 8.99
CA TRP A 182 -6.08 -19.33 10.45
C TRP A 182 -5.70 -17.94 10.97
N LEU A 183 -4.71 -17.28 10.36
CA LEU A 183 -4.31 -15.92 10.71
C LEU A 183 -5.48 -14.97 10.54
N LEU A 184 -6.13 -14.97 9.38
CA LEU A 184 -7.31 -14.15 9.11
C LEU A 184 -8.48 -14.44 10.08
N SER A 185 -8.61 -15.64 10.63
CA SER A 185 -9.67 -15.91 11.60
C SER A 185 -9.41 -15.31 12.98
N GLN A 186 -8.16 -14.95 13.31
CA GLN A 186 -7.80 -14.40 14.62
C GLN A 186 -8.40 -13.01 14.88
N SER A 187 -8.67 -12.25 13.83
CA SER A 187 -9.27 -10.92 13.96
C SER A 187 -9.96 -10.49 12.67
N PRO A 188 -11.16 -9.90 12.74
CA PRO A 188 -11.81 -9.30 11.56
C PRO A 188 -11.02 -8.11 10.99
N ARG A 189 -10.05 -7.60 11.76
CA ARG A 189 -9.16 -6.50 11.37
C ARG A 189 -7.97 -6.96 10.52
N PHE A 190 -7.76 -8.26 10.37
CA PHE A 190 -6.64 -8.77 9.57
C PHE A 190 -7.05 -8.82 8.10
N SER A 191 -6.15 -8.47 7.21
CA SER A 191 -6.32 -8.48 5.76
C SER A 191 -5.05 -9.00 5.09
N LEU A 192 -5.11 -9.24 3.79
CA LEU A 192 -3.96 -9.64 2.98
C LEU A 192 -3.70 -8.60 1.90
N THR A 193 -2.43 -8.36 1.60
CA THR A 193 -2.01 -7.80 0.31
C THR A 193 -1.30 -8.90 -0.44
N LEU A 194 -1.93 -9.41 -1.50
CA LEU A 194 -1.32 -10.38 -2.39
C LEU A 194 -0.49 -9.63 -3.42
N TRP A 195 0.83 -9.70 -3.29
CA TRP A 195 1.75 -9.00 -4.19
C TRP A 195 2.39 -9.96 -5.20
N GLN A 196 2.54 -9.50 -6.42
CA GLN A 196 3.20 -10.23 -7.50
C GLN A 196 4.71 -10.01 -7.49
N GLY A 197 5.48 -11.11 -7.45
CA GLY A 197 6.92 -11.08 -7.70
C GLY A 197 7.27 -11.24 -9.17
N ALA A 198 8.49 -11.72 -9.46
CA ALA A 198 8.93 -11.97 -10.84
C ALA A 198 8.10 -13.05 -11.57
N ILE A 199 7.43 -13.92 -10.82
CA ILE A 199 6.61 -15.01 -11.36
C ILE A 199 5.14 -14.57 -11.29
N HIS A 200 4.45 -14.66 -12.42
CA HIS A 200 3.02 -14.37 -12.52
C HIS A 200 2.21 -15.41 -11.73
N PRO A 201 1.28 -15.00 -10.85
CA PRO A 201 0.38 -15.94 -10.19
C PRO A 201 -0.64 -16.49 -11.18
N SER A 202 -1.17 -17.67 -10.89
CA SER A 202 -2.28 -18.22 -11.65
C SER A 202 -3.59 -17.53 -11.27
N VAL A 203 -4.48 -17.33 -12.24
CA VAL A 203 -5.84 -16.82 -11.98
C VAL A 203 -6.58 -17.76 -11.01
N ASP A 204 -6.36 -19.07 -11.11
CA ASP A 204 -6.98 -20.06 -10.22
C ASP A 204 -6.56 -19.88 -8.76
N ASP A 205 -5.28 -19.58 -8.48
CA ASP A 205 -4.80 -19.26 -7.12
C ASP A 205 -5.46 -18.01 -6.56
N LEU A 206 -5.62 -16.97 -7.39
CA LEU A 206 -6.28 -15.72 -6.99
C LEU A 206 -7.78 -15.93 -6.72
N LEU A 207 -8.46 -16.70 -7.58
CA LEU A 207 -9.86 -17.10 -7.39
C LEU A 207 -10.05 -17.90 -6.11
N PHE A 208 -9.18 -18.89 -5.85
CA PHE A 208 -9.26 -19.68 -4.64
C PHE A 208 -9.17 -18.82 -3.38
N VAL A 209 -8.25 -17.84 -3.33
CA VAL A 209 -8.18 -16.93 -2.18
C VAL A 209 -9.46 -16.11 -2.07
N ARG A 210 -9.96 -15.57 -3.19
CA ARG A 210 -11.20 -14.79 -3.21
C ARG A 210 -12.39 -15.60 -2.69
N ASP A 211 -12.56 -16.82 -3.16
CA ASP A 211 -13.68 -17.69 -2.81
C ASP A 211 -13.62 -18.16 -1.35
N ASN A 212 -12.46 -18.08 -0.72
CA ASN A 212 -12.24 -18.52 0.66
C ASN A 212 -11.99 -17.35 1.64
N SER A 213 -12.18 -16.10 1.21
CA SER A 213 -12.00 -14.92 2.07
C SER A 213 -13.10 -13.87 1.83
N HIS A 214 -13.21 -12.91 2.75
CA HIS A 214 -14.11 -11.79 2.55
C HIS A 214 -13.47 -10.78 1.57
N PRO A 215 -14.17 -10.31 0.52
CA PRO A 215 -13.59 -9.41 -0.50
C PRO A 215 -12.97 -8.11 0.07
N ALA A 216 -13.55 -7.56 1.12
CA ALA A 216 -12.99 -6.40 1.84
C ALA A 216 -11.67 -6.67 2.58
N ARG A 217 -11.22 -7.92 2.67
CA ARG A 217 -10.05 -8.35 3.45
C ARG A 217 -8.87 -8.76 2.59
N VAL A 218 -8.96 -8.66 1.26
CA VAL A 218 -7.87 -9.02 0.35
C VAL A 218 -7.68 -7.94 -0.71
N TYR A 219 -6.48 -7.37 -0.72
CA TYR A 219 -6.01 -6.44 -1.73
C TYR A 219 -5.10 -7.17 -2.72
N TYR A 220 -5.22 -6.82 -4.00
CA TYR A 220 -4.50 -7.48 -5.09
C TYR A 220 -3.51 -6.52 -5.74
N ASP A 221 -2.24 -6.66 -5.36
CA ASP A 221 -1.07 -5.97 -5.90
C ASP A 221 -0.49 -6.86 -7.02
N ILE A 222 -1.22 -6.92 -8.15
CA ILE A 222 -0.99 -7.87 -9.26
C ILE A 222 -0.86 -7.09 -10.56
N TYR A 223 0.14 -7.41 -11.38
CA TYR A 223 0.40 -6.70 -12.62
C TYR A 223 -0.47 -7.21 -13.78
N GLU A 224 -0.63 -6.36 -14.79
CA GLU A 224 -1.22 -6.77 -16.06
C GLU A 224 -0.31 -7.76 -16.82
N PRO A 225 -0.86 -8.69 -17.62
CA PRO A 225 -2.29 -8.86 -17.94
C PRO A 225 -3.06 -9.75 -16.94
N THR A 226 -2.38 -10.28 -15.91
CA THR A 226 -2.97 -11.25 -14.98
C THR A 226 -4.13 -10.65 -14.17
N LEU A 227 -4.02 -9.38 -13.78
CA LEU A 227 -5.08 -8.67 -13.07
C LEU A 227 -6.37 -8.58 -13.91
N SER A 228 -6.26 -8.19 -15.18
CA SER A 228 -7.42 -8.14 -16.09
C SER A 228 -8.08 -9.51 -16.27
N GLN A 229 -7.28 -10.57 -16.44
CA GLN A 229 -7.80 -11.93 -16.57
C GLN A 229 -8.54 -12.38 -15.30
N PHE A 230 -7.99 -12.06 -14.12
CA PHE A 230 -8.62 -12.34 -12.84
C PHE A 230 -9.95 -11.60 -12.68
N LYS A 231 -10.00 -10.30 -12.97
CA LYS A 231 -11.23 -9.51 -12.94
C LYS A 231 -12.31 -10.09 -13.86
N GLN A 232 -11.93 -10.50 -15.07
CA GLN A 232 -12.86 -11.15 -16.00
C GLN A 232 -13.39 -12.48 -15.46
N ALA A 233 -12.54 -13.29 -14.83
CA ALA A 233 -12.96 -14.56 -14.24
C ALA A 233 -13.97 -14.36 -13.10
N VAL A 234 -13.73 -13.39 -12.21
CA VAL A 234 -14.65 -13.03 -11.12
C VAL A 234 -16.01 -12.56 -11.66
N GLY A 235 -16.01 -11.74 -12.71
CA GLY A 235 -17.24 -11.28 -13.37
C GLY A 235 -18.08 -12.44 -13.92
N LYS A 236 -17.44 -13.46 -14.50
CA LYS A 236 -18.13 -14.66 -15.01
C LYS A 236 -18.72 -15.51 -13.89
N THR A 237 -17.99 -15.74 -12.80
CA THR A 237 -18.48 -16.50 -11.64
C THR A 237 -19.67 -15.82 -10.97
N SER A 238 -19.67 -14.49 -10.90
CA SER A 238 -20.76 -13.71 -10.30
C SER A 238 -22.06 -13.83 -11.11
N LEU A 239 -21.97 -13.87 -12.44
CA LEU A 239 -23.12 -14.08 -13.34
C LEU A 239 -23.69 -15.50 -13.24
N GLN A 240 -22.84 -16.51 -13.01
CA GLN A 240 -23.31 -17.91 -12.87
C GLN A 240 -24.07 -18.18 -11.57
N HIS A 241 -23.83 -17.40 -10.50
CA HIS A 241 -24.55 -17.52 -9.22
C HIS A 241 -25.85 -16.70 -9.16
N GLN A 242 -26.14 -15.90 -10.20
CA GLN A 242 -27.37 -15.10 -10.32
C GLN A 242 -28.41 -15.73 -11.26
N VAL A 243 -28.15 -16.93 -11.78
CA VAL A 243 -29.04 -17.70 -12.69
C VAL A 243 -29.62 -18.90 -11.98
#